data_AF-M5G313-F1
#
_entry.id   AF-M5G313-F1
#
_cell.length_a   1.000
_cell.length_b   1.000
_cell.length_c   1.000
_cell.angle_alpha   90.00
_cell.angle_beta   90.00
_cell.angle_gamma   90.00
#
_symmetry.space_group_name_H-M   'P 1'
#
loop_
_entity.id
_entity.type
_entity.pdbx_description
1 polymer ?
#
loop_
_entity_poly.entity_id
_entity_poly.type
_entity_poly.pdbx_seq_one_letter_code
_entity_poly.pdbx_strand_id
1 'polypeptide(L)'
;MHDGWSMIGSDIDDISLHWARENVKLNSLQDRIEILPVRADKPILQPLLAYPESQYSPRPLCPTSTHRPPRFDFLMCNPPFYSSAEEVADLAGMKELDPSGVCTGSDNEMITPGGEVGFVGRMVRESTRVGRRCRWYTSLLGKLSSVKEVIELIRSPEVNIDNYAIGEITQGRTRRLAIAWSFGDARLPDAVGRPTAAALKSFV
;
A
#
# COMPACT_ATOMS: atom_id res chain seq x y z
N MET A 1 -4.60 -16.20 -0.67
CA MET A 1 -3.68 -15.65 -1.68
C MET A 1 -3.95 -16.36 -3.00
N HIS A 2 -3.94 -15.68 -4.14
CA HIS A 2 -4.07 -16.36 -5.43
C HIS A 2 -2.88 -17.31 -5.63
N ASP A 3 -3.10 -18.53 -6.15
CA ASP A 3 -2.07 -19.58 -6.11
C ASP A 3 -0.79 -19.27 -6.90
N GLY A 4 -0.90 -18.38 -7.88
CA GLY A 4 0.23 -17.93 -8.70
C GLY A 4 0.98 -16.69 -8.19
N TRP A 5 0.74 -16.24 -6.95
CA TRP A 5 1.41 -15.05 -6.39
C TRP A 5 2.60 -15.43 -5.51
N SER A 6 3.67 -14.67 -5.65
CA SER A 6 4.80 -14.62 -4.71
C SER A 6 4.86 -13.23 -4.09
N MET A 7 5.20 -13.14 -2.81
CA MET A 7 5.14 -11.92 -2.02
C MET A 7 6.43 -11.71 -1.23
N ILE A 8 6.76 -10.44 -1.02
CA ILE A 8 7.74 -10.03 -0.03
C ILE A 8 6.98 -9.20 1.00
N GLY A 9 6.91 -9.69 2.23
CA GLY A 9 6.42 -8.94 3.38
C GLY A 9 7.58 -8.21 4.04
N SER A 10 7.42 -6.95 4.38
CA SER A 10 8.43 -6.18 5.11
C SER A 10 7.84 -5.50 6.33
N ASP A 11 8.60 -5.48 7.41
CA ASP A 11 8.21 -4.82 8.65
C ASP A 11 9.46 -4.29 9.39
N ILE A 12 9.28 -3.27 10.23
CA ILE A 12 10.31 -2.70 11.10
C ILE A 12 10.32 -3.33 12.49
N ASP A 13 9.22 -3.98 12.90
CA ASP A 13 9.05 -4.53 14.24
C ASP A 13 9.47 -6.01 14.30
N ASP A 14 10.39 -6.32 15.21
CA ASP A 14 10.95 -7.66 15.33
C ASP A 14 9.91 -8.71 15.77
N ILE A 15 8.90 -8.32 16.55
CA ILE A 15 7.84 -9.22 17.00
C ILE A 15 6.91 -9.53 15.82
N SER A 16 6.48 -8.52 15.07
CA SER A 16 5.70 -8.68 13.83
C SER A 16 6.44 -9.55 12.81
N LEU A 17 7.75 -9.31 12.62
CA LEU A 17 8.59 -10.13 11.73
C LEU A 17 8.68 -11.59 12.19
N HIS A 18 8.82 -11.83 13.50
CA HIS A 18 8.85 -13.19 14.06
C HIS A 18 7.55 -13.94 13.75
N TRP A 19 6.41 -13.37 14.11
CA TRP A 19 5.11 -13.99 13.89
C TRP A 19 4.76 -14.12 12.41
N ALA A 20 5.13 -13.16 11.57
CA ALA A 20 4.96 -13.26 10.12
C ALA A 20 5.71 -14.49 9.56
N ARG A 21 6.96 -14.72 9.99
CA ARG A 21 7.73 -15.91 9.57
C ARG A 21 7.11 -17.20 10.07
N GLU A 22 6.67 -17.26 11.32
CA GLU A 22 6.02 -18.46 11.86
C GLU A 22 4.70 -18.76 11.13
N ASN A 23 3.89 -17.75 10.85
CA ASN A 23 2.66 -17.92 10.07
C ASN A 23 2.93 -18.43 8.65
N VAL A 24 3.97 -17.92 7.98
CA VAL A 24 4.39 -18.42 6.65
C VAL A 24 4.79 -19.90 6.74
N LYS A 25 5.55 -20.29 7.77
CA LYS A 25 5.97 -21.68 7.96
C LYS A 25 4.80 -22.62 8.25
N LEU A 26 3.91 -22.23 9.17
CA LEU A 26 2.75 -23.03 9.57
C LEU A 26 1.81 -23.31 8.38
N ASN A 27 1.79 -22.42 7.38
CA ASN A 27 0.98 -22.57 6.18
C ASN A 27 1.76 -23.15 4.98
N SER A 28 3.01 -23.56 5.15
CA SER A 28 3.87 -24.10 4.08
C SER A 28 4.02 -23.16 2.87
N LEU A 29 4.25 -21.86 3.13
CA LEU A 29 4.30 -20.80 2.11
C LEU A 29 5.71 -20.22 1.87
N GLN A 30 6.76 -20.84 2.41
CA GLN A 30 8.14 -20.34 2.37
C GLN A 30 8.67 -20.16 0.94
N ASP A 31 8.24 -21.00 0.00
CA ASP A 31 8.65 -20.93 -1.41
C ASP A 31 7.99 -19.75 -2.15
N ARG A 32 6.99 -19.11 -1.55
CA ARG A 32 6.20 -18.03 -2.16
C ARG A 32 6.25 -16.73 -1.39
N ILE A 33 6.51 -16.75 -0.09
CA ILE A 33 6.45 -15.58 0.78
C ILE A 33 7.80 -15.42 1.50
N GLU A 34 8.48 -14.33 1.19
CA GLU A 34 9.70 -13.93 1.86
C GLU A 34 9.40 -12.81 2.87
N ILE A 35 10.00 -12.87 4.07
CA ILE A 35 9.82 -11.85 5.12
C ILE A 35 11.14 -11.09 5.33
N LEU A 36 11.16 -9.83 4.89
CA LEU A 36 12.32 -8.95 4.87
C LEU A 36 12.26 -7.93 6.02
N PRO A 37 13.22 -7.95 6.97
CA PRO A 37 13.33 -6.89 7.97
C PRO A 37 13.75 -5.58 7.30
N VAL A 38 13.09 -4.48 7.65
CA VAL A 38 13.47 -3.12 7.24
C VAL A 38 13.73 -2.24 8.45
N ARG A 39 14.27 -1.04 8.23
CA ARG A 39 14.57 -0.10 9.30
C ARG A 39 13.73 1.17 9.16
N ALA A 40 13.27 1.70 10.27
CA ALA A 40 12.46 2.93 10.31
C ALA A 40 13.21 4.17 9.77
N ASP A 41 14.55 4.17 9.78
CA ASP A 41 15.40 5.24 9.24
C ASP A 41 15.69 5.12 7.74
N LYS A 42 15.07 4.14 7.04
CA LYS A 42 15.24 3.91 5.60
C LYS A 42 13.96 4.27 4.83
N PRO A 43 14.07 4.52 3.51
CA PRO A 43 12.90 4.72 2.66
C PRO A 43 11.92 3.55 2.75
N ILE A 44 10.62 3.85 2.75
CA ILE A 44 9.54 2.86 2.83
C ILE A 44 9.64 1.85 1.67
N LEU A 45 9.96 2.35 0.47
CA LEU A 45 10.03 1.57 -0.77
C LEU A 45 11.42 0.97 -1.04
N GLN A 46 12.34 1.03 -0.07
CA GLN A 46 13.68 0.43 -0.19
C GLN A 46 13.64 -1.06 -0.60
N PRO A 47 12.71 -1.91 -0.14
CA PRO A 47 12.62 -3.31 -0.58
C PRO A 47 12.51 -3.46 -2.09
N LEU A 48 11.79 -2.56 -2.78
CA LEU A 48 11.63 -2.62 -4.24
C LEU A 48 12.93 -2.31 -5.01
N LEU A 49 13.90 -1.65 -4.35
CA LEU A 49 15.20 -1.32 -4.93
C LEU A 49 16.30 -2.31 -4.53
N ALA A 50 16.22 -2.83 -3.30
CA ALA A 50 17.24 -3.70 -2.72
C ALA A 50 17.06 -5.18 -3.10
N TYR A 51 15.88 -5.60 -3.57
CA TYR A 51 15.64 -7.00 -3.89
C TYR A 51 16.54 -7.48 -5.05
N PRO A 52 17.28 -8.60 -4.89
CA PRO A 52 18.30 -9.02 -5.84
C PRO A 52 17.75 -9.33 -7.23
N GLU A 53 18.47 -8.89 -8.28
CA GLU A 53 18.05 -9.14 -9.67
C GLU A 53 17.89 -10.64 -9.99
N SER A 54 18.73 -11.48 -9.38
CA SER A 54 18.76 -12.92 -9.58
C SER A 54 17.57 -13.67 -8.96
N GLN A 55 16.85 -13.04 -8.03
CA GLN A 55 15.72 -13.66 -7.35
C GLN A 55 14.38 -13.31 -8.00
N TYR A 56 14.36 -12.46 -9.03
CA TYR A 56 13.16 -12.24 -9.82
C TYR A 56 12.91 -13.41 -10.75
N SER A 57 11.69 -13.94 -10.71
CA SER A 57 11.20 -14.88 -11.71
C SER A 57 10.30 -14.13 -12.71
N PRO A 58 10.85 -13.64 -13.84
CA PRO A 58 10.05 -12.91 -14.81
C PRO A 58 9.02 -13.85 -15.45
N ARG A 59 7.75 -13.46 -15.46
CA ARG A 59 6.77 -14.12 -16.33
C ARG A 59 7.16 -13.89 -17.79
N PRO A 60 6.94 -14.87 -18.70
CA PRO A 60 7.22 -14.70 -20.11
C PRO A 60 6.49 -13.46 -20.65
N LEU A 61 7.23 -12.59 -21.33
CA LEU A 61 6.69 -11.39 -21.96
C LEU A 61 5.71 -11.75 -23.07
N CYS A 62 4.74 -10.87 -23.31
CA CYS A 62 4.09 -10.81 -24.61
C CYS A 62 5.17 -10.48 -25.66
N PRO A 63 5.30 -11.24 -26.77
CA PRO A 63 6.39 -11.08 -27.74
C PRO A 63 6.48 -9.67 -28.37
N THR A 64 5.43 -8.86 -28.25
CA THR A 64 5.32 -7.53 -28.84
C THR A 64 5.76 -6.39 -27.92
N SER A 65 6.11 -6.64 -26.66
CA SER A 65 6.54 -5.59 -25.72
C SER A 65 8.01 -5.23 -25.89
N THR A 66 8.30 -3.99 -26.28
CA THR A 66 9.66 -3.41 -26.35
C THR A 66 10.19 -2.97 -24.98
N HIS A 67 9.34 -2.95 -23.94
CA HIS A 67 9.73 -2.56 -22.58
C HIS A 67 10.12 -3.76 -21.72
N ARG A 68 11.15 -3.58 -20.87
CA ARG A 68 11.50 -4.52 -19.80
C ARG A 68 10.26 -4.68 -18.88
N PRO A 69 9.87 -5.93 -18.52
CA PRO A 69 8.72 -6.15 -17.67
C PRO A 69 8.94 -5.52 -16.30
N PRO A 70 7.85 -5.09 -15.63
CA PRO A 70 7.95 -4.69 -14.23
C PRO A 70 8.47 -5.88 -13.42
N ARG A 71 9.28 -5.59 -12.42
CA ARG A 71 9.83 -6.58 -11.51
C ARG A 71 8.82 -7.02 -10.45
N PHE A 72 7.92 -6.10 -10.12
CA PHE A 72 6.80 -6.33 -9.20
C PHE A 72 5.50 -5.97 -9.91
N ASP A 73 4.50 -6.83 -9.83
CA ASP A 73 3.18 -6.54 -10.38
C ASP A 73 2.43 -5.50 -9.54
N PHE A 74 2.60 -5.53 -8.22
CA PHE A 74 2.05 -4.51 -7.34
C PHE A 74 2.81 -4.43 -6.01
N LEU A 75 2.62 -3.30 -5.34
CA LEU A 75 2.86 -3.10 -3.92
C LEU A 75 1.52 -2.82 -3.24
N MET A 76 1.31 -3.37 -2.06
CA MET A 76 0.18 -3.05 -1.20
C MET A 76 0.67 -2.58 0.17
N CYS A 77 -0.03 -1.62 0.72
CA CYS A 77 0.27 -1.06 2.03
C CYS A 77 -1.02 -0.83 2.81
N ASN A 78 -1.00 -1.17 4.09
CA ASN A 78 -1.96 -0.69 5.07
C ASN A 78 -1.18 0.24 6.02
N PRO A 79 -1.23 1.57 5.82
CA PRO A 79 -0.35 2.48 6.53
C PRO A 79 -0.79 2.61 8.00
N PRO A 80 0.13 2.99 8.89
CA PRO A 80 -0.26 3.45 10.23
C PRO A 80 -1.22 4.64 10.11
N PHE A 81 -2.33 4.56 10.85
CA PHE A 81 -3.52 5.40 10.60
C PHE A 81 -3.48 6.76 11.28
N TYR A 82 -2.79 6.88 12.41
CA TYR A 82 -2.87 8.01 13.31
C TYR A 82 -1.60 8.87 13.26
N SER A 83 -1.75 10.16 13.53
CA SER A 83 -0.65 11.12 13.53
C SER A 83 0.02 11.25 14.89
N SER A 84 -0.68 10.87 15.98
CA SER A 84 -0.20 10.91 17.35
C SER A 84 -1.00 9.96 18.25
N ALA A 85 -0.47 9.66 19.44
CA ALA A 85 -1.21 8.94 20.47
C ALA A 85 -2.42 9.73 21.00
N GLU A 86 -2.35 11.06 20.95
CA GLU A 86 -3.49 11.94 21.28
C GLU A 86 -4.64 11.76 20.30
N GLU A 87 -4.38 11.63 18.98
CA GLU A 87 -5.42 11.35 17.99
C GLU A 87 -6.07 9.97 18.24
N VAL A 88 -5.29 8.98 18.67
CA VAL A 88 -5.82 7.66 19.08
C VAL A 88 -6.76 7.80 20.28
N ALA A 89 -6.35 8.57 21.29
CA ALA A 89 -7.12 8.79 22.51
C ALA A 89 -8.39 9.62 22.27
N ASP A 90 -8.31 10.68 21.47
CA ASP A 90 -9.45 11.53 21.12
C ASP A 90 -10.50 10.76 20.31
N LEU A 91 -10.07 9.95 19.33
CA LEU A 91 -10.97 9.10 18.55
C LEU A 91 -11.56 7.93 19.35
N ALA A 92 -10.86 7.47 20.39
CA ALA A 92 -11.41 6.52 21.35
C ALA A 92 -12.48 7.19 22.24
N GLY A 93 -12.25 8.43 22.67
CA GLY A 93 -13.20 9.21 23.48
C GLY A 93 -14.45 9.68 22.72
N MET A 94 -14.37 9.82 21.40
CA MET A 94 -15.49 10.24 20.54
C MET A 94 -16.38 9.09 20.05
N LYS A 95 -16.02 7.83 20.30
CA LYS A 95 -16.84 6.67 19.94
C LYS A 95 -17.83 6.36 21.08
N GLU A 96 -19.12 6.65 20.86
CA GLU A 96 -20.20 6.28 21.79
C GLU A 96 -20.41 4.75 21.92
N LEU A 97 -19.85 3.96 21.01
CA LEU A 97 -19.89 2.50 21.01
C LEU A 97 -18.47 1.95 20.84
N ASP A 98 -18.12 0.95 21.65
CA ASP A 98 -16.87 0.21 21.50
C ASP A 98 -16.71 -0.25 20.05
N PRO A 99 -15.55 0.01 19.40
CA PRO A 99 -15.28 -0.58 18.11
C PRO A 99 -15.36 -2.10 18.24
N SER A 100 -16.09 -2.75 17.33
CA SER A 100 -16.28 -4.22 17.35
C SER A 100 -14.99 -5.02 17.11
N GLY A 101 -13.85 -4.34 16.94
CA GLY A 101 -12.52 -4.92 16.94
C GLY A 101 -11.64 -4.08 17.87
N VAL A 102 -10.98 -4.74 18.82
CA VAL A 102 -9.92 -4.14 19.63
C VAL A 102 -8.78 -3.76 18.69
N CYS A 103 -8.38 -2.49 18.66
CA CYS A 103 -7.19 -2.06 17.94
C CYS A 103 -5.97 -2.49 18.77
N THR A 104 -5.47 -3.71 18.52
CA THR A 104 -4.30 -4.29 19.21
C THR A 104 -3.00 -4.03 18.46
N GLY A 105 -2.98 -3.07 17.53
CA GLY A 105 -1.77 -2.75 16.77
C GLY A 105 -0.70 -2.17 17.69
N SER A 106 0.57 -2.40 17.37
CA SER A 106 1.67 -1.75 18.11
C SER A 106 1.66 -0.23 17.86
N ASP A 107 2.27 0.57 18.75
CA ASP A 107 2.31 2.04 18.60
C ASP A 107 2.88 2.46 17.23
N ASN A 108 3.83 1.69 16.68
CA ASN A 108 4.42 1.90 15.36
C ASN A 108 3.49 1.51 14.19
N GLU A 109 2.55 0.60 14.40
CA GLU A 109 1.49 0.25 13.45
C GLU A 109 0.32 1.24 13.50
N MET A 110 0.27 2.08 14.54
CA MET A 110 -0.79 3.05 14.73
C MET A 110 -0.34 4.47 14.39
N ILE A 111 0.88 4.88 14.72
CA ILE A 111 1.28 6.30 14.70
C ILE A 111 2.41 6.56 13.69
N THR A 112 2.25 7.61 12.88
CA THR A 112 3.32 8.13 12.02
C THR A 112 3.22 9.65 11.88
N PRO A 113 4.34 10.39 11.77
CA PRO A 113 4.28 11.83 11.53
C PRO A 113 3.47 12.16 10.26
N GLY A 114 2.45 13.00 10.41
CA GLY A 114 1.50 13.36 9.36
C GLY A 114 0.39 12.33 9.09
N GLY A 115 0.27 11.28 9.91
CA GLY A 115 -0.74 10.23 9.79
C GLY A 115 -0.67 9.49 8.46
N GLU A 116 -1.80 8.90 8.06
CA GLU A 116 -1.89 8.16 6.79
C GLU A 116 -1.51 9.01 5.56
N VAL A 117 -1.83 10.31 5.55
CA VAL A 117 -1.47 11.23 4.45
C VAL A 117 0.03 11.41 4.36
N GLY A 118 0.70 11.64 5.50
CA GLY A 118 2.15 11.77 5.56
C GLY A 118 2.86 10.50 5.09
N PHE A 119 2.39 9.33 5.53
CA PHE A 119 2.97 8.04 5.14
C PHE A 119 2.79 7.75 3.66
N VAL A 120 1.56 7.81 3.16
CA VAL A 120 1.25 7.54 1.75
C VAL A 120 1.89 8.62 0.86
N GLY A 121 1.95 9.87 1.31
CA GLY A 121 2.66 10.94 0.60
C GLY A 121 4.16 10.69 0.48
N ARG A 122 4.81 10.09 1.48
CA ARG A 122 6.21 9.62 1.35
C ARG A 122 6.32 8.49 0.33
N MET A 123 5.41 7.51 0.36
CA MET A 123 5.39 6.43 -0.65
C MET A 123 5.23 6.98 -2.08
N VAL A 124 4.33 7.93 -2.29
CA VAL A 124 4.13 8.57 -3.61
C VAL A 124 5.43 9.22 -4.09
N ARG A 125 6.10 10.01 -3.24
CA ARG A 125 7.38 10.65 -3.60
C ARG A 125 8.49 9.64 -3.85
N GLU A 126 8.65 8.65 -2.98
CA GLU A 126 9.65 7.60 -3.16
C GLU A 126 9.42 6.79 -4.43
N SER A 127 8.15 6.59 -4.81
CA SER A 127 7.80 5.83 -6.00
C SER A 127 8.31 6.46 -7.29
N THR A 128 8.57 7.78 -7.32
CA THR A 128 9.20 8.47 -8.47
C THR A 128 10.58 7.91 -8.79
N ARG A 129 11.35 7.49 -7.76
CA ARG A 129 12.67 6.87 -7.92
C ARG A 129 12.58 5.39 -8.30
N VAL A 130 11.53 4.71 -7.86
CA VAL A 130 11.31 3.28 -8.17
C VAL A 130 10.73 3.12 -9.59
N GLY A 131 9.86 4.04 -10.00
CA GLY A 131 9.31 4.16 -11.35
C GLY A 131 8.57 2.90 -11.80
N ARG A 132 8.87 2.44 -13.02
CA ARG A 132 8.20 1.28 -13.66
C ARG A 132 8.70 -0.09 -13.16
N ARG A 133 9.56 -0.13 -12.12
CA ARG A 133 9.97 -1.41 -11.49
C ARG A 133 8.80 -2.10 -10.80
N CYS A 134 7.86 -1.33 -10.25
CA CYS A 134 6.58 -1.82 -9.77
C CYS A 134 5.48 -1.33 -10.72
N ARG A 135 4.59 -2.22 -11.17
CA ARG A 135 3.52 -1.84 -12.09
C ARG A 135 2.44 -1.03 -11.38
N TRP A 136 2.04 -1.40 -10.17
CA TRP A 136 1.04 -0.68 -9.39
C TRP A 136 1.48 -0.45 -7.95
N TYR A 137 1.49 0.80 -7.53
CA TYR A 137 1.64 1.15 -6.12
C TYR A 137 0.23 1.32 -5.54
N THR A 138 -0.05 0.70 -4.40
CA THR A 138 -1.37 0.78 -3.76
C THR A 138 -1.24 0.99 -2.25
N SER A 139 -2.20 1.70 -1.67
CA SER A 139 -2.33 1.86 -0.23
C SER A 139 -3.79 1.95 0.19
N LEU A 140 -4.10 1.41 1.36
CA LEU A 140 -5.36 1.71 2.05
C LEU A 140 -5.32 3.11 2.65
N LEU A 141 -6.50 3.74 2.71
CA LEU A 141 -6.76 5.01 3.39
C LEU A 141 -8.06 4.89 4.19
N GLY A 142 -8.06 5.44 5.40
CA GLY A 142 -9.17 5.44 6.35
C GLY A 142 -10.15 6.58 6.15
N LYS A 143 -9.68 7.74 5.67
CA LYS A 143 -10.50 8.96 5.52
C LYS A 143 -10.59 9.42 4.07
N LEU A 144 -11.76 9.95 3.67
CA LEU A 144 -11.97 10.52 2.34
C LEU A 144 -11.13 11.79 2.12
N SER A 145 -10.92 12.60 3.16
CA SER A 145 -10.02 13.75 3.11
C SER A 145 -8.59 13.34 2.75
N SER A 146 -8.11 12.24 3.33
CA SER A 146 -6.79 11.68 3.05
C SER A 146 -6.63 11.29 1.58
N VAL A 147 -7.66 10.69 0.97
CA VAL A 147 -7.68 10.37 -0.47
C VAL A 147 -7.52 11.62 -1.32
N LYS A 148 -8.25 12.69 -1.00
CA LYS A 148 -8.17 13.97 -1.74
C LYS A 148 -6.74 14.53 -1.72
N GLU A 149 -6.14 14.63 -0.53
CA GLU A 149 -4.78 15.19 -0.38
C GLU A 149 -3.72 14.34 -1.11
N VAL A 150 -3.84 13.02 -1.05
CA VAL A 150 -2.92 12.11 -1.77
C VAL A 150 -3.07 12.26 -3.28
N ILE A 151 -4.29 12.43 -3.81
CA ILE A 151 -4.51 12.66 -5.24
C ILE A 151 -3.95 14.00 -5.69
N GLU A 152 -4.13 15.06 -4.90
CA GLU A 152 -3.53 16.36 -5.18
C GLU A 152 -2.00 16.26 -5.28
N LEU A 153 -1.37 15.47 -4.40
CA LEU A 153 0.07 15.18 -4.49
C LEU A 153 0.43 14.38 -5.76
N ILE A 154 -0.29 13.29 -6.06
CA ILE A 154 -0.07 12.45 -7.25
C ILE A 154 -0.11 13.29 -8.54
N ARG A 155 -1.06 14.22 -8.62
CA ARG A 155 -1.27 15.10 -9.79
C ARG A 155 -0.42 16.37 -9.77
N SER A 156 0.25 16.66 -8.66
CA SER A 156 1.07 17.86 -8.53
C SER A 156 2.20 17.86 -9.57
N PRO A 157 2.74 19.04 -9.95
CA PRO A 157 3.91 19.12 -10.83
C PRO A 157 5.15 18.36 -10.31
N GLU A 158 5.23 18.09 -9.00
CA GLU A 158 6.31 17.33 -8.38
C GLU A 158 6.30 15.85 -8.81
N VAL A 159 5.11 15.25 -8.91
CA VAL A 159 4.93 13.80 -9.15
C VAL A 159 4.43 13.52 -10.57
N ASN A 160 3.45 14.32 -11.03
CA ASN A 160 2.91 14.33 -12.38
C ASN A 160 2.46 12.96 -12.90
N ILE A 161 1.60 12.27 -12.14
CA ILE A 161 1.01 10.98 -12.54
C ILE A 161 -0.47 11.17 -12.88
N ASP A 162 -0.85 10.74 -14.09
CA ASP A 162 -2.23 10.71 -14.58
C ASP A 162 -2.88 9.32 -14.47
N ASN A 163 -2.08 8.28 -14.20
CA ASN A 163 -2.53 6.90 -14.08
C ASN A 163 -2.74 6.53 -12.60
N TYR A 164 -3.91 6.87 -12.09
CA TYR A 164 -4.32 6.50 -10.74
C TYR A 164 -5.77 6.03 -10.70
N ALA A 165 -6.13 5.32 -9.63
CA ALA A 165 -7.46 4.81 -9.40
C ALA A 165 -7.81 4.84 -7.92
N ILE A 166 -9.10 4.89 -7.63
CA ILE A 166 -9.62 4.88 -6.27
C ILE A 166 -10.62 3.74 -6.16
N GLY A 167 -10.44 2.89 -5.16
CA GLY A 167 -11.36 1.81 -4.81
C GLY A 167 -12.04 2.06 -3.48
N GLU A 168 -13.23 1.50 -3.30
CA GLU A 168 -13.90 1.40 -2.01
C GLU A 168 -14.06 -0.07 -1.65
N ILE A 169 -13.60 -0.45 -0.46
CA ILE A 169 -13.73 -1.79 0.10
C ILE A 169 -14.71 -1.69 1.26
N THR A 170 -15.86 -2.32 1.10
CA THR A 170 -16.91 -2.37 2.14
C THR A 170 -17.03 -3.79 2.68
N GLN A 171 -16.77 -3.97 3.97
CA GLN A 171 -16.96 -5.23 4.68
C GLN A 171 -17.85 -4.99 5.90
N GLY A 172 -19.13 -5.35 5.77
CA GLY A 172 -20.14 -5.04 6.79
C GLY A 172 -20.30 -3.53 6.99
N ARG A 173 -20.10 -3.05 8.21
CA ARG A 173 -20.17 -1.61 8.57
C ARG A 173 -18.86 -0.86 8.30
N THR A 174 -17.76 -1.57 8.11
CA THR A 174 -16.43 -0.96 7.93
C THR A 174 -16.21 -0.66 6.46
N ARG A 175 -15.97 0.61 6.16
CA ARG A 175 -15.54 1.07 4.84
C ARG A 175 -14.06 1.45 4.89
N ARG A 176 -13.34 1.09 3.84
CA ARG A 176 -11.94 1.46 3.60
C ARG A 176 -11.83 1.97 2.17
N LEU A 177 -11.01 2.99 1.98
CA LEU A 177 -10.66 3.49 0.67
C LEU A 177 -9.33 2.88 0.27
N ALA A 178 -9.13 2.67 -1.02
CA ALA A 178 -7.86 2.25 -1.59
C ALA A 178 -7.47 3.25 -2.66
N ILE A 179 -6.21 3.67 -2.66
CA ILE A 179 -5.62 4.46 -3.74
C ILE A 179 -4.60 3.60 -4.46
N ALA A 180 -4.58 3.69 -5.79
CA ALA A 180 -3.60 3.03 -6.65
C ALA A 180 -3.02 4.02 -7.65
N TRP A 181 -1.72 3.93 -7.94
CA TRP A 181 -1.06 4.75 -8.96
C TRP A 181 0.02 3.97 -9.71
N SER A 182 0.36 4.41 -10.92
CA SER A 182 1.32 3.74 -11.79
C SER A 182 2.10 4.71 -12.66
N PHE A 183 3.37 4.39 -12.95
CA PHE A 183 4.19 5.04 -13.98
C PHE A 183 4.11 4.31 -15.33
N GLY A 184 3.31 3.25 -15.39
CA GLY A 184 3.08 2.40 -16.55
C GLY A 184 1.93 2.90 -17.41
N ASP A 185 1.82 2.33 -18.61
CA ASP A 185 0.75 2.65 -19.56
C ASP A 185 -0.47 1.72 -19.36
N ALA A 186 -0.28 0.62 -18.60
CA ALA A 186 -1.36 -0.27 -18.23
C ALA A 186 -2.37 0.47 -17.35
N ARG A 187 -3.61 0.60 -17.82
CA ARG A 187 -4.74 1.15 -17.07
C ARG A 187 -5.54 0.02 -16.43
N LEU A 188 -6.10 0.27 -15.25
CA LEU A 188 -7.06 -0.66 -14.66
C LEU A 188 -8.34 -0.70 -15.50
N PRO A 189 -9.05 -1.84 -15.58
CA PRO A 189 -10.36 -1.91 -16.23
C PRO A 189 -11.31 -0.87 -15.62
N ASP A 190 -12.18 -0.26 -16.43
CA ASP A 190 -13.12 0.78 -15.96
C ASP A 190 -13.96 0.33 -14.75
N ALA A 191 -14.34 -0.95 -14.70
CA ALA A 191 -15.11 -1.54 -13.60
C ALA A 191 -14.39 -1.49 -12.24
N VAL A 192 -13.06 -1.37 -12.24
CA VAL A 192 -12.21 -1.31 -11.04
C VAL A 192 -11.60 0.08 -10.86
N GLY A 193 -11.22 0.73 -11.97
CA GLY A 193 -10.54 2.03 -11.97
C GLY A 193 -11.47 3.22 -11.70
N ARG A 194 -12.78 3.08 -11.92
CA ARG A 194 -13.76 4.15 -11.71
C ARG A 194 -14.61 3.90 -10.47
N PRO A 195 -14.61 4.82 -9.50
CA PRO A 195 -15.46 4.70 -8.33
C PRO A 195 -16.95 4.72 -8.70
N THR A 196 -17.70 3.81 -8.10
CA THR A 196 -19.16 3.77 -8.24
C THR A 196 -19.85 4.79 -7.33
N ALA A 197 -19.27 5.05 -6.15
CA ALA A 197 -19.76 6.03 -5.18
C ALA A 197 -19.66 7.47 -5.74
N ALA A 198 -20.77 8.22 -5.67
CA ALA A 198 -20.84 9.58 -6.20
C ALA A 198 -19.79 10.52 -5.60
N ALA A 199 -19.50 10.39 -4.30
CA ALA A 199 -18.49 11.18 -3.61
C ALA A 199 -17.06 10.96 -4.15
N LEU A 200 -16.80 9.81 -4.77
CA LEU A 200 -15.48 9.47 -5.30
C LEU A 200 -15.32 9.85 -6.78
N LYS A 201 -16.43 10.01 -7.51
CA LYS A 201 -16.41 10.38 -8.93
C LYS A 201 -15.84 11.77 -9.19
N SER A 202 -15.87 12.69 -8.22
CA SER A 202 -15.28 14.03 -8.37
C SER A 202 -13.75 14.03 -8.36
N PHE A 203 -13.11 12.89 -8.05
CA PHE A 203 -11.67 12.78 -7.93
C PHE A 203 -10.99 12.06 -9.09
N VAL A 204 -11.75 11.51 -10.05
CA VAL A 204 -11.25 10.77 -11.22
C VAL A 204 -11.46 11.56 -12.49
#